data_AF-A0A972S486-F1
#
_entry.id   AF-A0A972S486-F1
#
_cell.length_a   1.000
_cell.length_b   1.000
_cell.length_c   1.000
_cell.angle_alpha   90.00
_cell.angle_beta   90.00
_cell.angle_gamma   90.00
#
_symmetry.space_group_name_H-M   'P 1'
#
loop_
_entity.id
_entity.type
_entity.pdbx_description
1 polymer ?
#
loop_
_entity_poly.entity_id
_entity_poly.type
_entity_poly.pdbx_seq_one_letter_code
_entity_poly.pdbx_strand_id
1 'polypeptide(L)'
;MGKEPLEIEEYDWQTYCPRRRGFYSHKHAAYTAKILSDYVVEKRREERRIVGAEALGGKFIDIAAKHHKPGSDDEWIVAAADRLASGFERECFEEYNEQVEEEVKKSYKEQRLDHLFVEGGKFPLDVLEPSNIFASDDPGRGYGELWKGFKEEIREIEQTLPEHINKADALEYLLKKYCSLMPSATSFKSANKTASPKPIYPFMNICILPPCLPRLLRRWMRRGSK
;
A
#
# COMPACT_ATOMS: atom_id res chain seq x y z
N MET A 1 -14.34 -16.44 14.27
CA MET A 1 -14.19 -15.11 14.90
C MET A 1 -14.20 -14.06 13.80
N GLY A 2 -15.17 -13.15 13.83
CA GLY A 2 -15.60 -12.33 12.69
C GLY A 2 -14.51 -11.39 12.14
N LYS A 3 -14.43 -11.32 10.82
CA LYS A 3 -13.59 -10.39 10.06
C LYS A 3 -14.33 -9.06 9.99
N GLU A 4 -13.96 -8.05 10.77
CA GLU A 4 -14.48 -6.70 10.51
C GLU A 4 -13.67 -6.07 9.36
N PRO A 5 -14.28 -5.83 8.18
CA PRO A 5 -13.63 -5.10 7.10
C PRO A 5 -13.40 -3.64 7.52
N LEU A 6 -12.33 -2.98 7.05
CA LEU A 6 -12.28 -1.52 7.18
C LEU A 6 -13.38 -0.94 6.30
N GLU A 7 -14.36 -0.31 6.93
CA GLU A 7 -15.45 0.37 6.25
C GLU A 7 -14.97 1.74 5.76
N ILE A 8 -14.95 1.93 4.45
CA ILE A 8 -14.60 3.21 3.83
C ILE A 8 -15.89 3.97 3.54
N GLU A 9 -15.97 5.19 4.04
CA GLU A 9 -17.14 6.04 3.88
C GLU A 9 -17.20 6.65 2.48
N GLU A 10 -18.39 7.06 2.04
CA GLU A 10 -18.57 7.74 0.74
C GLU A 10 -17.73 9.02 0.64
N TYR A 11 -17.57 9.72 1.77
CA TYR A 11 -16.73 10.90 1.88
C TYR A 11 -15.27 10.61 1.50
N ASP A 12 -14.71 9.49 1.95
CA ASP A 12 -13.32 9.11 1.64
C ASP A 12 -13.16 8.79 0.14
N TRP A 13 -14.14 8.11 -0.45
CA TRP A 13 -14.13 7.86 -1.89
C TRP A 13 -14.14 9.18 -2.66
N GLN A 14 -15.03 10.10 -2.32
CA GLN A 14 -15.14 11.38 -3.01
C GLN A 14 -13.87 12.24 -2.85
N THR A 15 -13.29 12.24 -1.65
CA THR A 15 -12.14 13.07 -1.30
C THR A 15 -10.88 12.59 -1.99
N TYR A 16 -10.54 11.31 -1.85
CA TYR A 16 -9.22 10.78 -2.22
C TYR A 16 -9.18 10.11 -3.60
N CYS A 17 -10.32 9.74 -4.17
CA CYS A 17 -10.36 8.94 -5.41
C CYS A 17 -10.84 9.74 -6.62
N PRO A 18 -10.08 9.79 -7.74
CA PRO A 18 -10.56 10.37 -8.98
C PRO A 18 -11.72 9.57 -9.58
N ARG A 19 -12.69 10.25 -10.19
CA ARG A 19 -13.77 9.61 -10.94
C ARG A 19 -13.35 9.38 -12.39
N ARG A 20 -13.57 8.16 -12.90
CA ARG A 20 -13.41 7.79 -14.32
C ARG A 20 -14.66 7.06 -14.77
N ARG A 21 -15.28 7.53 -15.88
CA ARG A 21 -16.52 6.95 -16.44
C ARG A 21 -17.62 6.73 -15.38
N GLY A 22 -17.80 7.69 -14.47
CA GLY A 22 -18.79 7.63 -13.39
C GLY A 22 -18.36 6.89 -12.11
N PHE A 23 -17.28 6.09 -12.14
CA PHE A 23 -16.83 5.27 -11.01
C PHE A 23 -15.56 5.81 -10.33
N TYR A 24 -15.39 5.55 -9.03
CA TYR A 24 -14.14 5.85 -8.32
C TYR A 24 -13.01 4.93 -8.77
N SER A 25 -11.96 5.54 -9.33
CA SER A 25 -10.67 4.93 -9.64
C SER A 25 -9.69 5.14 -8.46
N HIS A 26 -8.52 4.53 -8.48
CA HIS A 26 -7.50 4.67 -7.42
C HIS A 26 -7.98 4.57 -5.94
N LYS A 27 -9.10 3.89 -5.67
CA LYS A 27 -9.67 3.41 -4.37
C LYS A 27 -8.67 3.15 -3.24
N HIS A 28 -7.46 2.77 -3.61
CA HIS A 28 -6.38 2.57 -2.69
C HIS A 28 -6.06 3.85 -1.89
N ALA A 29 -6.17 5.01 -2.52
CA ALA A 29 -6.03 6.32 -1.89
C ALA A 29 -6.92 6.48 -0.64
N ALA A 30 -8.20 6.12 -0.74
CA ALA A 30 -9.13 6.18 0.40
C ALA A 30 -8.74 5.20 1.52
N TYR A 31 -8.22 4.02 1.19
CA TYR A 31 -7.74 3.07 2.20
C TYR A 31 -6.49 3.57 2.93
N THR A 32 -5.57 4.24 2.23
CA THR A 32 -4.43 4.92 2.89
C THR A 32 -4.95 5.93 3.90
N ALA A 33 -5.87 6.80 3.49
CA ALA A 33 -6.43 7.80 4.38
C ALA A 33 -7.04 7.17 5.63
N LYS A 34 -7.83 6.11 5.46
CA LYS A 34 -8.47 5.42 6.58
C LYS A 34 -7.47 4.76 7.53
N ILE A 35 -6.45 4.07 7.02
CA ILE A 35 -5.45 3.44 7.89
C ILE A 35 -4.65 4.47 8.65
N LEU A 36 -4.22 5.53 7.98
CA LEU A 36 -3.52 6.62 8.65
C LEU A 36 -4.40 7.27 9.70
N SER A 37 -5.69 7.48 9.42
CA SER A 37 -6.63 8.06 10.38
C SER A 37 -6.98 7.13 11.55
N ASP A 38 -7.03 5.81 11.34
CA ASP A 38 -7.47 4.87 12.37
C ASP A 38 -6.33 4.36 13.26
N TYR A 39 -5.09 4.36 12.77
CA TYR A 39 -3.95 3.72 13.45
C TYR A 39 -2.66 4.54 13.54
N VAL A 40 -2.59 5.72 12.90
CA VAL A 40 -1.33 6.51 12.85
C VAL A 40 -1.54 7.92 13.40
N VAL A 41 -2.62 8.58 13.00
CA VAL A 41 -2.97 9.92 13.46
C VAL A 41 -3.91 9.78 14.64
N GLU A 42 -3.48 10.29 15.79
CA GLU A 42 -4.28 10.29 17.01
C GLU A 42 -5.51 11.19 16.83
N LYS A 43 -6.72 10.63 16.96
CA LYS A 43 -8.01 11.33 16.77
C LYS A 43 -8.20 12.58 17.64
N ARG A 44 -7.29 12.88 18.59
CA ARG A 44 -7.44 13.93 19.60
C ARG A 44 -6.34 15.00 19.63
N ARG A 45 -5.21 14.86 18.93
CA ARG A 45 -4.16 15.90 18.89
C ARG A 45 -3.47 15.97 17.53
N GLU A 46 -3.16 17.21 17.15
CA GLU A 46 -2.74 17.68 15.83
C GLU A 46 -1.81 16.71 15.08
N GLU A 47 -2.07 16.56 13.78
CA GLU A 47 -1.29 15.83 12.76
C GLU A 47 0.22 16.17 12.75
N ARG A 48 0.60 17.23 13.48
CA ARG A 48 1.94 17.79 13.68
C ARG A 48 2.92 16.89 14.44
N ARG A 49 2.48 15.77 15.04
CA ARG A 49 3.35 14.89 15.84
C ARG A 49 4.15 13.85 15.03
N ILE A 50 3.93 13.75 13.72
CA ILE A 50 4.80 12.99 12.82
C ILE A 50 5.93 13.94 12.41
N VAL A 51 7.18 13.67 12.84
CA VAL A 51 8.33 14.51 12.51
C VAL A 51 8.42 14.68 10.99
N GLY A 52 8.42 15.93 10.53
CA GLY A 52 8.37 16.30 9.10
C GLY A 52 7.01 16.85 8.64
N ALA A 53 5.90 16.52 9.31
CA ALA A 53 4.58 17.06 8.99
C ALA A 53 4.42 18.53 9.41
N GLU A 54 5.21 19.01 10.36
CA GLU A 54 5.23 20.43 10.79
C GLU A 54 5.71 21.37 9.68
N ALA A 55 6.54 20.87 8.76
CA ALA A 55 7.03 21.62 7.60
C ALA A 55 6.07 21.56 6.40
N LEU A 56 5.06 20.68 6.45
CA LEU A 56 4.06 20.55 5.40
C LEU A 56 3.02 21.66 5.56
N GLY A 57 2.66 22.30 4.45
CA GLY A 57 1.57 23.26 4.39
C GLY A 57 0.19 22.60 4.44
N GLY A 58 0.12 21.26 4.40
CA GLY A 58 -1.11 20.48 4.37
C GLY A 58 -1.18 19.37 5.41
N LYS A 59 -2.35 18.72 5.46
CA LYS A 59 -2.61 17.58 6.33
C LYS A 59 -1.79 16.36 5.91
N PHE A 60 -1.16 15.67 6.85
CA PHE A 60 -0.30 14.50 6.54
C PHE A 60 -1.10 13.41 5.80
N ILE A 61 -2.33 13.15 6.25
CA ILE A 61 -3.23 12.17 5.64
C ILE A 61 -3.55 12.56 4.20
N ASP A 62 -3.83 13.83 3.95
CA ASP A 62 -4.14 14.33 2.60
C ASP A 62 -2.95 14.19 1.67
N ILE A 63 -1.76 14.57 2.13
CA ILE A 63 -0.51 14.49 1.36
C ILE A 63 -0.19 13.05 0.95
N ALA A 64 -0.35 12.10 1.86
CA ALA A 64 -0.15 10.68 1.55
C ALA A 64 -1.26 10.10 0.65
N ALA A 65 -2.52 10.42 0.90
CA ALA A 65 -3.66 9.79 0.24
C ALA A 65 -3.99 10.40 -1.14
N LYS A 66 -3.77 11.70 -1.35
CA LYS A 66 -4.17 12.40 -2.58
C LYS A 66 -3.14 12.32 -3.72
N HIS A 67 -2.17 11.41 -3.68
CA HIS A 67 -1.19 11.25 -4.77
C HIS A 67 -1.81 10.92 -6.17
N HIS A 68 -3.09 10.50 -6.23
CA HIS A 68 -3.85 10.38 -7.49
C HIS A 68 -4.80 11.55 -7.81
N LYS A 69 -5.04 12.44 -6.83
CA LYS A 69 -5.92 13.61 -6.93
C LYS A 69 -5.32 14.82 -6.16
N PRO A 70 -4.08 15.25 -6.48
CA PRO A 70 -3.40 16.31 -5.76
C PRO A 70 -4.04 17.68 -6.06
N GLY A 71 -4.10 18.53 -5.04
CA GLY A 71 -4.63 19.89 -5.06
C GLY A 71 -3.73 20.93 -4.39
N SER A 72 -2.73 20.51 -3.61
CA SER A 72 -1.67 21.39 -3.06
C SER A 72 -0.28 21.02 -3.59
N ASP A 73 0.70 21.91 -3.39
CA ASP A 73 2.08 21.69 -3.81
C ASP A 73 2.70 20.46 -3.11
N ASP A 74 2.47 20.28 -1.81
CA ASP A 74 2.95 19.10 -1.06
C ASP A 74 2.33 17.80 -1.58
N GLU A 75 1.03 17.81 -1.90
CA GLU A 75 0.35 16.67 -2.50
C GLU A 75 0.92 16.36 -3.91
N TRP A 76 1.33 17.38 -4.66
CA TRP A 76 1.99 17.24 -5.96
C TRP A 76 3.40 16.69 -5.87
N ILE A 77 4.19 17.06 -4.84
CA ILE A 77 5.52 16.49 -4.58
C ILE A 77 5.41 14.98 -4.41
N VAL A 78 4.48 14.52 -3.57
CA VAL A 78 4.24 13.09 -3.34
C VAL A 78 3.69 12.40 -4.59
N ALA A 79 2.79 13.05 -5.33
CA ALA A 79 2.28 12.52 -6.60
C ALA A 79 3.39 12.37 -7.66
N ALA A 80 4.35 13.31 -7.72
CA ALA A 80 5.48 13.23 -8.62
C ALA A 80 6.44 12.11 -8.20
N ALA A 81 6.73 11.96 -6.90
CA ALA A 81 7.55 10.88 -6.36
C ALA A 81 6.95 9.49 -6.69
N ASP A 82 5.64 9.29 -6.45
CA ASP A 82 4.94 8.03 -6.81
C ASP A 82 5.06 7.73 -8.31
N ARG A 83 4.91 8.75 -9.17
CA ARG A 83 5.04 8.60 -10.63
C ARG A 83 6.47 8.29 -11.06
N LEU A 84 7.48 8.89 -10.45
CA LEU A 84 8.88 8.60 -10.75
C LEU A 84 9.24 7.18 -10.32
N ALA A 85 8.85 6.79 -9.10
CA ALA A 85 9.09 5.44 -8.58
C ALA A 85 8.41 4.38 -9.46
N SER A 86 7.19 4.64 -9.92
CA SER A 86 6.45 3.71 -10.79
C SER A 86 6.78 3.85 -12.27
N GLY A 87 7.41 4.96 -12.70
CA GLY A 87 7.92 5.14 -14.06
C GLY A 87 8.89 4.02 -14.46
N PHE A 88 9.68 3.55 -13.49
CA PHE A 88 10.51 2.35 -13.62
C PHE A 88 9.73 1.05 -13.92
N GLU A 89 8.40 1.05 -13.76
CA GLU A 89 7.50 -0.09 -13.99
C GLU A 89 6.52 0.16 -15.18
N ARG A 90 6.47 1.37 -15.76
CA ARG A 90 5.34 1.84 -16.59
C ARG A 90 5.45 1.61 -18.10
N GLU A 91 6.62 1.35 -18.68
CA GLU A 91 6.74 1.13 -20.14
C GLU A 91 5.89 -0.05 -20.65
N CYS A 92 5.46 -0.97 -19.77
CA CYS A 92 4.55 -2.07 -20.09
C CYS A 92 3.11 -1.88 -19.54
N PHE A 93 2.78 -0.73 -18.94
CA PHE A 93 1.59 -0.57 -18.07
C PHE A 93 0.43 0.22 -18.70
N GLU A 94 0.66 1.00 -19.76
CA GLU A 94 -0.41 1.74 -20.46
C GLU A 94 -1.21 0.85 -21.40
N GLU A 95 -0.54 0.01 -22.22
CA GLU A 95 -1.17 -1.05 -23.03
C GLU A 95 -2.00 -2.03 -22.17
N TYR A 96 -1.59 -2.22 -20.91
CA TYR A 96 -2.26 -3.08 -19.93
C TYR A 96 -3.63 -2.57 -19.49
N ASN A 97 -3.83 -1.26 -19.32
CA ASN A 97 -5.12 -0.73 -18.83
C ASN A 97 -6.23 -0.83 -19.89
N GLU A 98 -5.86 -1.03 -21.16
CA GLU A 98 -6.79 -1.15 -22.27
C GLU A 98 -7.27 -2.60 -22.48
N GLN A 99 -6.53 -3.62 -22.03
CA GLN A 99 -6.74 -5.02 -22.44
C GLN A 99 -7.33 -5.98 -21.40
N VAL A 100 -7.70 -5.54 -20.19
CA VAL A 100 -7.94 -6.50 -19.09
C VAL A 100 -9.40 -6.85 -18.83
N GLU A 101 -9.76 -8.05 -19.30
CA GLU A 101 -10.93 -8.86 -18.94
C GLU A 101 -10.84 -9.52 -17.53
N GLU A 102 -11.97 -10.05 -17.06
CA GLU A 102 -12.25 -10.57 -15.71
C GLU A 102 -11.27 -11.64 -15.15
N GLU A 103 -10.48 -12.34 -15.97
CA GLU A 103 -9.56 -13.41 -15.52
C GLU A 103 -8.36 -12.88 -14.73
N VAL A 104 -7.83 -11.72 -15.10
CA VAL A 104 -6.72 -11.05 -14.41
C VAL A 104 -7.10 -10.63 -12.98
N LYS A 105 -8.41 -10.45 -12.72
CA LYS A 105 -8.95 -10.16 -11.38
C LYS A 105 -8.91 -11.36 -10.43
N LYS A 106 -8.56 -12.58 -10.84
CA LYS A 106 -8.31 -13.67 -9.88
C LYS A 106 -6.84 -13.69 -9.42
N SER A 107 -5.91 -13.35 -10.32
CA SER A 107 -4.47 -13.49 -10.13
C SER A 107 -3.86 -12.60 -9.04
N TYR A 108 -4.43 -11.43 -8.74
CA TYR A 108 -3.78 -10.48 -7.82
C TYR A 108 -3.78 -10.91 -6.34
N LYS A 109 -4.68 -11.82 -5.94
CA LYS A 109 -4.81 -12.27 -4.53
C LYS A 109 -3.72 -13.25 -4.12
N GLU A 110 -3.15 -13.92 -5.11
CA GLU A 110 -2.16 -14.99 -4.98
C GLU A 110 -0.83 -14.58 -5.59
N GLN A 111 -0.73 -13.32 -6.07
CA GLN A 111 0.50 -12.83 -6.65
C GLN A 111 1.55 -12.65 -5.58
N ARG A 112 2.69 -13.28 -5.83
CA ARG A 112 3.90 -13.25 -5.03
C ARG A 112 4.93 -12.35 -5.69
N LEU A 113 5.87 -11.88 -4.89
CA LEU A 113 7.02 -11.11 -5.36
C LEU A 113 7.97 -12.03 -6.13
N ASP A 114 8.34 -11.63 -7.35
CA ASP A 114 9.29 -12.39 -8.15
C ASP A 114 10.74 -12.14 -7.66
N HIS A 115 11.58 -13.16 -7.80
CA HIS A 115 12.99 -13.07 -7.47
C HIS A 115 13.74 -12.28 -8.55
N LEU A 116 14.60 -11.35 -8.12
CA LEU A 116 15.28 -10.44 -9.04
C LEU A 116 16.30 -11.15 -9.96
N PHE A 117 16.95 -12.20 -9.46
CA PHE A 117 18.06 -12.88 -10.15
C PHE A 117 17.76 -14.31 -10.60
N VAL A 118 16.59 -14.86 -10.24
CA VAL A 118 16.27 -16.28 -10.45
C VAL A 118 14.91 -16.34 -11.13
N GLU A 119 14.92 -16.71 -12.41
CA GLU A 119 13.70 -16.81 -13.20
C GLU A 119 12.76 -17.85 -12.59
N GLY A 120 11.48 -17.48 -12.45
CA GLY A 120 10.45 -18.31 -11.83
C GLY A 120 10.52 -18.41 -10.30
N GLY A 121 11.60 -17.94 -9.66
CA GLY A 121 11.70 -17.87 -8.21
C GLY A 121 10.71 -16.86 -7.63
N LYS A 122 9.99 -17.22 -6.58
CA LYS A 122 9.02 -16.35 -5.91
C LYS A 122 9.21 -16.36 -4.41
N PHE A 123 9.04 -15.20 -3.77
CA PHE A 123 9.06 -15.09 -2.32
C PHE A 123 7.71 -15.45 -1.71
N PRO A 124 7.68 -16.13 -0.55
CA PRO A 124 6.44 -16.39 0.16
C PRO A 124 5.77 -15.06 0.53
N LEU A 125 4.44 -15.01 0.45
CA LEU A 125 3.69 -13.85 0.90
C LEU A 125 3.59 -13.89 2.43
N ASP A 126 4.66 -13.44 3.07
CA ASP A 126 4.85 -13.53 4.51
C ASP A 126 5.62 -12.33 5.07
N VAL A 127 5.70 -12.24 6.39
CA VAL A 127 6.52 -11.28 7.11
C VAL A 127 8.00 -11.50 6.81
N LEU A 128 8.76 -10.42 6.87
CA LEU A 128 10.22 -10.45 6.73
C LEU A 128 10.84 -11.11 7.97
N GLU A 129 11.20 -12.38 7.83
CA GLU A 129 11.86 -13.18 8.87
C GLU A 129 13.02 -13.98 8.25
N PRO A 130 14.10 -14.29 9.01
CA PRO A 130 15.25 -15.04 8.50
C PRO A 130 14.91 -16.38 7.82
N SER A 131 13.81 -17.03 8.23
CA SER A 131 13.34 -18.29 7.64
C SER A 131 12.79 -18.13 6.22
N ASN A 132 12.37 -16.92 5.84
CA ASN A 132 11.55 -16.67 4.65
C ASN A 132 12.23 -15.71 3.66
N ILE A 133 13.53 -15.44 3.85
CA ILE A 133 14.31 -14.52 2.99
C ILE A 133 14.71 -15.11 1.64
N PHE A 134 14.41 -16.39 1.38
CA PHE A 134 14.71 -17.07 0.13
C PHE A 134 13.43 -17.39 -0.64
N ALA A 135 13.55 -17.44 -1.97
CA ALA A 135 12.46 -17.89 -2.82
C ALA A 135 12.10 -19.35 -2.52
N SER A 136 10.81 -19.67 -2.57
CA SER A 136 10.28 -21.00 -2.25
C SER A 136 8.97 -21.25 -2.99
N ASP A 137 8.50 -22.50 -3.01
CA ASP A 137 7.16 -22.81 -3.52
C ASP A 137 6.06 -22.54 -2.50
N ASP A 138 6.42 -22.29 -1.24
CA ASP A 138 5.48 -21.96 -0.17
C ASP A 138 4.77 -20.63 -0.48
N PRO A 139 3.43 -20.61 -0.61
CA PRO A 139 2.70 -19.37 -0.83
C PRO A 139 2.78 -18.39 0.34
N GLY A 140 3.14 -18.84 1.54
CA GLY A 140 3.16 -18.05 2.77
C GLY A 140 1.78 -17.88 3.40
N ARG A 141 1.72 -17.06 4.47
CA ARG A 141 0.49 -16.84 5.29
C ARG A 141 -0.58 -16.06 4.54
N GLY A 142 -0.18 -15.28 3.54
CA GLY A 142 -1.08 -14.54 2.69
C GLY A 142 -1.59 -13.25 3.33
N TYR A 143 -2.22 -12.44 2.49
CA TYR A 143 -2.64 -11.07 2.80
C TYR A 143 -3.51 -10.91 4.06
N GLY A 144 -4.40 -11.85 4.34
CA GLY A 144 -5.32 -11.75 5.48
C GLY A 144 -4.63 -11.88 6.84
N GLU A 145 -3.70 -12.83 6.97
CA GLU A 145 -2.92 -13.01 8.20
C GLU A 145 -1.88 -11.90 8.36
N LEU A 146 -1.26 -11.45 7.25
CA LEU A 146 -0.39 -10.28 7.26
C LEU A 146 -1.12 -9.04 7.79
N TRP A 147 -2.38 -8.81 7.39
CA TRP A 147 -3.16 -7.69 7.94
C TRP A 147 -3.36 -7.80 9.44
N LYS A 148 -3.74 -9.02 9.86
CA LYS A 148 -4.14 -9.28 11.23
C LYS A 148 -2.96 -9.00 12.15
N GLY A 149 -1.79 -9.53 11.80
CA GLY A 149 -0.54 -9.24 12.51
C GLY A 149 -0.22 -7.74 12.52
N PHE A 150 -0.28 -7.07 11.36
CA PHE A 150 -0.02 -5.62 11.29
C PHE A 150 -0.95 -4.82 12.23
N LYS A 151 -2.25 -5.14 12.27
CA LYS A 151 -3.21 -4.49 13.17
C LYS A 151 -2.94 -4.76 14.64
N GLU A 152 -2.53 -5.98 14.97
CA GLU A 152 -2.19 -6.36 16.34
C GLU A 152 -0.96 -5.58 16.81
N GLU A 153 0.11 -5.55 16.01
CA GLU A 153 1.36 -4.86 16.37
C GLU A 153 1.24 -3.34 16.36
N ILE A 154 0.48 -2.74 15.42
CA ILE A 154 0.29 -1.28 15.44
C ILE A 154 -0.53 -0.83 16.66
N ARG A 155 -1.50 -1.63 17.11
CA ARG A 155 -2.27 -1.37 18.34
C ARG A 155 -1.42 -1.55 19.59
N GLU A 156 -0.54 -2.56 19.59
CA GLU A 156 0.42 -2.75 20.67
C GLU A 156 1.37 -1.54 20.77
N ILE A 157 1.89 -1.07 19.64
CA ILE A 157 2.71 0.15 19.57
C ILE A 157 1.94 1.36 20.11
N GLU A 158 0.66 1.53 19.77
CA GLU A 158 -0.16 2.62 20.29
C GLU A 158 -0.35 2.56 21.81
N GLN A 159 -0.43 1.36 22.39
CA GLN A 159 -0.62 1.16 23.83
C GLN A 159 0.68 1.26 24.63
N THR A 160 1.81 0.91 24.01
CA THR A 160 3.11 0.78 24.69
C THR A 160 4.00 2.01 24.54
N LEU A 161 4.00 2.67 23.38
CA LEU A 161 4.84 3.83 23.16
C LEU A 161 4.22 5.08 23.82
N PRO A 162 5.01 5.84 24.62
CA PRO A 162 4.56 7.11 25.16
C PRO A 162 4.10 8.07 24.06
N GLU A 163 3.07 8.88 24.34
CA GLU A 163 2.49 9.83 23.39
C GLU A 163 3.48 10.83 22.76
N HIS A 164 4.62 11.07 23.42
CA HIS A 164 5.64 12.02 22.97
C HIS A 164 6.67 11.40 22.00
N ILE A 165 6.62 10.09 21.79
CA ILE A 165 7.53 9.41 20.86
C ILE A 165 6.96 9.48 19.44
N ASN A 166 7.81 9.87 18.50
CA ASN A 166 7.47 9.84 17.09
C ASN A 166 7.19 8.40 16.65
N LYS A 167 5.96 8.15 16.18
CA LYS A 167 5.53 6.83 15.72
C LYS A 167 5.95 6.51 14.28
N ALA A 168 6.60 7.44 13.58
CA ALA A 168 7.05 7.24 12.20
C ALA A 168 8.04 6.07 12.08
N ASP A 169 9.02 5.96 12.99
CA ASP A 169 10.02 4.88 12.94
C ASP A 169 9.37 3.52 13.23
N ALA A 170 8.39 3.50 14.15
CA ALA A 170 7.62 2.30 14.46
C ALA A 170 6.74 1.88 13.26
N LEU A 171 6.09 2.85 12.60
CA LEU A 171 5.37 2.61 11.37
C LEU A 171 6.30 2.11 10.27
N GLU A 172 7.46 2.73 10.07
CA GLU A 172 8.45 2.29 9.08
C GLU A 172 8.88 0.85 9.33
N TYR A 173 9.16 0.49 10.58
CA TYR A 173 9.48 -0.88 10.97
C TYR A 173 8.34 -1.85 10.61
N LEU A 174 7.09 -1.52 10.94
CA LEU A 174 5.94 -2.36 10.56
C LEU A 174 5.81 -2.49 9.06
N LEU A 175 5.95 -1.40 8.31
CA LEU A 175 5.91 -1.43 6.84
C LEU A 175 7.03 -2.29 6.26
N LYS A 176 8.23 -2.21 6.82
CA LYS A 176 9.35 -3.08 6.43
C LYS A 176 9.02 -4.54 6.71
N LYS A 177 8.55 -4.85 7.93
CA LYS A 177 8.25 -6.22 8.36
C LYS A 177 7.14 -6.86 7.52
N TYR A 178 6.04 -6.14 7.30
CA TYR A 178 4.86 -6.70 6.66
C TYR A 178 4.85 -6.55 5.13
N CYS A 179 5.62 -5.61 4.57
CA CYS A 179 5.52 -5.29 3.15
C CYS A 179 6.79 -5.60 2.33
N SER A 180 7.90 -6.04 2.93
CA SER A 180 9.13 -6.31 2.15
C SER A 180 9.00 -7.45 1.14
N LEU A 181 8.18 -8.47 1.41
CA LEU A 181 7.96 -9.61 0.50
C LEU A 181 6.67 -9.47 -0.33
N MET A 182 6.05 -8.29 -0.32
CA MET A 182 4.84 -7.99 -1.08
C MET A 182 5.21 -7.30 -2.41
N PRO A 183 4.59 -7.68 -3.54
CA PRO A 183 4.79 -6.98 -4.81
C PRO A 183 4.16 -5.57 -4.79
N SER A 184 4.86 -4.57 -5.33
CA SER A 184 4.43 -3.17 -5.50
C SER A 184 3.26 -3.02 -6.47
N ALA A 185 3.30 -3.85 -7.52
CA ALA A 185 2.35 -3.86 -8.61
C ALA A 185 2.00 -5.30 -8.97
N THR A 186 0.88 -5.45 -9.66
CA THR A 186 0.50 -6.74 -10.20
C THR A 186 1.25 -7.01 -11.50
N SER A 187 1.87 -8.19 -11.63
CA SER A 187 2.63 -8.62 -12.80
C SER A 187 1.71 -9.23 -13.84
N PHE A 188 1.96 -8.95 -15.12
CA PHE A 188 1.17 -9.51 -16.22
C PHE A 188 2.05 -9.96 -17.38
N LYS A 189 1.55 -10.98 -18.10
CA LYS A 189 2.08 -11.36 -19.41
C LYS A 189 1.34 -10.55 -20.46
N SER A 190 2.01 -9.55 -21.04
CA SER A 190 1.65 -9.04 -22.37
C SER A 190 2.40 -9.86 -23.42
N ALA A 191 1.85 -9.97 -24.63
CA ALA A 191 2.32 -10.84 -25.71
C ALA A 191 3.83 -10.74 -26.04
N ASN A 192 4.52 -9.67 -25.61
CA ASN A 192 5.95 -9.48 -25.85
C ASN A 192 6.82 -9.10 -24.63
N LYS A 193 6.27 -8.92 -23.41
CA LYS A 193 7.07 -8.57 -22.21
C LYS A 193 6.42 -9.05 -20.91
N THR A 194 7.21 -9.64 -20.02
CA THR A 194 6.87 -9.87 -18.61
C THR A 194 7.49 -8.78 -17.75
N ALA A 195 6.66 -7.91 -17.15
CA ALA A 195 7.13 -7.01 -16.11
C ALA A 195 7.13 -7.76 -14.77
N SER A 196 8.33 -8.03 -14.23
CA SER A 196 8.48 -8.57 -12.88
C SER A 196 8.19 -7.46 -11.86
N PRO A 197 7.27 -7.68 -10.91
CA PRO A 197 6.90 -6.68 -9.93
C PRO A 197 8.03 -6.52 -8.92
N LYS A 198 8.36 -5.28 -8.56
CA LYS A 198 9.37 -4.99 -7.52
C LYS A 198 8.76 -5.10 -6.12
N PRO A 199 9.56 -5.19 -5.05
CA PRO A 199 9.03 -5.21 -3.69
C PRO A 199 8.43 -3.84 -3.34
N ILE A 200 7.31 -3.82 -2.61
CA ILE A 200 6.58 -2.58 -2.29
C ILE A 200 7.30 -1.73 -1.24
N TYR A 201 8.02 -2.32 -0.28
CA TYR A 201 8.71 -1.52 0.75
C TYR A 201 9.82 -0.61 0.16
N PRO A 202 10.74 -1.09 -0.71
CA PRO A 202 11.67 -0.21 -1.43
C PRO A 202 10.96 0.88 -2.25
N PHE A 203 9.81 0.57 -2.85
CA PHE A 203 8.98 1.55 -3.56
C PHE A 203 8.43 2.64 -2.63
N MET A 204 7.95 2.23 -1.45
CA MET A 204 7.49 3.12 -0.39
C MET A 204 8.62 3.92 0.25
N ASN A 205 9.84 3.39 0.31
CA ASN A 205 10.99 4.09 0.90
C ASN A 205 11.57 5.15 -0.05
N ILE A 206 11.42 4.96 -1.36
CA ILE A 206 11.77 5.97 -2.38
C ILE A 206 10.75 7.13 -2.37
N CYS A 207 9.49 6.85 -2.03
CA CYS A 207 8.43 7.84 -1.90
C CYS A 207 8.28 8.25 -0.43
N ILE A 208 9.07 9.22 0.04
CA ILE A 208 9.05 9.80 1.40
C ILE A 208 7.64 9.69 2.05
N LEU A 209 7.46 8.71 2.95
CA LEU A 209 6.23 8.34 3.68
C LEU A 209 4.98 8.02 2.83
N PRO A 210 4.27 6.91 3.14
CA PRO A 210 3.74 5.97 2.18
C PRO A 210 2.52 6.46 1.40
N PRO A 211 2.66 6.92 0.13
CA PRO A 211 1.51 6.99 -0.76
C PRO A 211 1.12 5.58 -1.26
N CYS A 212 2.02 4.60 -1.13
CA CYS A 212 1.94 3.32 -1.86
C CYS A 212 1.48 2.13 -1.01
N LEU A 213 1.19 2.32 0.28
CA LEU A 213 0.50 1.32 1.13
C LEU A 213 -0.69 0.58 0.45
N PRO A 214 -1.44 1.16 -0.51
CA PRO A 214 -2.80 0.65 -0.73
C PRO A 214 -3.14 -0.02 -2.07
N ARG A 215 -2.27 -0.15 -3.08
CA ARG A 215 -2.71 -0.90 -4.30
C ARG A 215 -3.18 -2.32 -3.96
N LEU A 216 -2.67 -2.85 -2.84
CA LEU A 216 -3.10 -4.05 -2.14
C LEU A 216 -4.38 -3.90 -1.28
N LEU A 217 -4.57 -2.77 -0.60
CA LEU A 217 -5.78 -2.47 0.19
C LEU A 217 -7.05 -2.35 -0.66
N ARG A 218 -6.90 -1.97 -1.92
CA ARG A 218 -7.98 -1.82 -2.92
C ARG A 218 -8.91 -3.03 -3.02
N ARG A 219 -8.44 -4.22 -2.66
CA ARG A 219 -9.23 -5.46 -2.73
C ARG A 219 -8.92 -6.48 -1.64
N TRP A 220 -8.25 -6.04 -0.58
CA TRP A 220 -8.09 -6.75 0.69
C TRP A 220 -9.42 -6.97 1.42
N MET A 221 -10.41 -6.11 1.15
CA MET A 221 -11.64 -6.01 1.95
C MET A 221 -12.94 -6.32 1.21
N ARG A 222 -12.91 -6.66 -0.09
CA ARG A 222 -14.11 -7.09 -0.84
C ARG A 222 -14.64 -8.49 -0.46
N ARG A 223 -14.08 -9.14 0.57
CA ARG A 223 -14.57 -10.43 1.13
C ARG A 223 -15.12 -10.30 2.57
N GLY A 224 -15.43 -9.09 3.02
CA GLY A 224 -16.29 -8.87 4.20
C GLY A 224 -17.79 -8.80 3.89
N SER A 225 -18.20 -8.86 2.61
CA SER A 225 -19.60 -8.70 2.20
C SER A 225 -20.11 -9.76 1.21
N LYS A 226 -19.57 -10.97 1.27
CA LYS A 226 -20.24 -12.19 0.79
C LYS A 226 -19.81 -13.36 1.67
#